data_AF-A0A6S7J8T1-F1
#
_entry.id   AF-A0A6S7J8T1-F1
#
_cell.length_a   1.000
_cell.length_b   1.000
_cell.length_c   1.000
_cell.angle_alpha   90.00
_cell.angle_beta   90.00
_cell.angle_gamma   90.00
#
_symmetry.space_group_name_H-M   'P 1'
#
loop_
_entity.id
_entity.type
_entity.pdbx_description
1 polymer ?
#
loop_
_entity_poly.entity_id
_entity_poly.type
_entity_poly.pdbx_seq_one_letter_code
_entity_poly.pdbx_strand_id
1 'polypeptide(L)'
;MRNLYSSEMMRKYHGKSLGVLPPHVFAIADKAYRDMRALKESQSIIVSGESGAGKTESTKFILRYLTESWGDGQHGHIEERIVEANPLLESFGNAKTLRNINSSRFGKYVEVHFNEKPKVVGGFISHYLLEKSRICKQSPGERSYHVFYRLCSGAPSAQKTALGITRAEDFHFLNQGSIQDRNLNDTQDYKLMSESMDKVGFSSQEKDNIFRIVAAVMHLGNIAFEEELDDKKGGSKVTSKSEGAVNMVAKLLQVNAAALKMAMTTRRMSQVKQLGALGTGDIK
;
A
#
# COMPACT_ATOMS: atom_id res chain seq x y z
N MET A 1 -12.28 13.93 31.07
CA MET A 1 -12.48 14.10 29.61
C MET A 1 -13.03 12.83 28.97
N ARG A 2 -14.23 12.38 29.35
CA ARG A 2 -14.93 11.27 28.67
C ARG A 2 -16.01 11.90 27.79
N ASN A 3 -16.11 11.52 26.51
CA ASN A 3 -17.13 11.93 25.50
C ASN A 3 -16.76 12.98 24.44
N LEU A 4 -15.48 13.34 24.23
CA LEU A 4 -15.08 14.28 23.18
C LEU A 4 -15.41 13.82 21.74
N TYR A 5 -15.45 12.51 21.49
CA TYR A 5 -15.74 11.94 20.17
C TYR A 5 -17.08 11.16 20.13
N SER A 6 -18.01 11.53 21.01
CA SER A 6 -19.34 10.93 21.08
C SER A 6 -20.28 11.48 20.00
N SER A 7 -21.34 10.75 19.66
CA SER A 7 -22.38 11.26 18.76
C SER A 7 -23.14 12.46 19.32
N GLU A 8 -23.18 12.62 20.65
CA GLU A 8 -23.66 13.85 21.28
C GLU A 8 -22.76 15.05 20.94
N MET A 9 -21.45 14.86 21.01
CA MET A 9 -20.51 15.90 20.62
C MET A 9 -20.64 16.25 19.13
N MET A 10 -20.83 15.25 18.26
CA MET A 10 -21.06 15.51 16.83
C MET A 10 -22.31 16.39 16.61
N ARG A 11 -23.43 16.06 17.25
CA ARG A 11 -24.65 16.89 17.21
C ARG A 11 -24.41 18.31 17.73
N LYS A 12 -23.57 18.47 18.77
CA LYS A 12 -23.25 19.79 19.33
C LYS A 12 -22.51 20.70 18.34
N TYR A 13 -21.59 20.14 17.55
CA TYR A 13 -20.83 20.90 16.53
C TYR A 13 -21.59 21.14 15.23
N HIS A 14 -22.67 20.38 14.98
CA HIS A 14 -23.45 20.47 13.75
C HIS A 14 -23.98 21.88 13.47
N GLY A 15 -23.60 22.43 12.31
CA GLY A 15 -24.03 23.74 11.84
C GLY A 15 -23.50 24.93 12.63
N LYS A 16 -22.52 24.75 13.53
CA LYS A 16 -21.94 25.85 14.32
C LYS A 16 -20.78 26.50 13.57
N SER A 17 -20.76 27.84 13.58
CA SER A 17 -19.63 28.61 13.04
C SER A 17 -18.35 28.37 13.85
N LEU A 18 -17.20 28.44 13.17
CA LEU A 18 -15.90 28.39 13.85
C LEU A 18 -15.79 29.51 14.89
N GLY A 19 -15.17 29.22 16.02
CA GLY A 19 -15.01 30.16 17.14
C GLY A 19 -16.18 30.22 18.13
N VAL A 20 -17.34 29.65 17.79
CA VAL A 20 -18.49 29.58 18.72
C VAL A 20 -18.31 28.49 19.78
N LEU A 21 -17.68 27.38 19.40
CA LEU A 21 -17.35 26.27 20.29
C LEU A 21 -15.83 26.10 20.39
N PRO A 22 -15.33 25.40 21.43
CA PRO A 22 -13.91 25.08 21.54
C PRO A 22 -13.35 24.37 20.29
N PRO A 23 -12.04 24.46 20.01
CA PRO A 23 -11.43 23.80 18.85
C PRO A 23 -11.67 22.28 18.85
N HIS A 24 -12.15 21.76 17.71
CA HIS A 24 -12.40 20.33 17.53
C HIS A 24 -12.36 19.93 16.05
N VAL A 25 -11.98 18.68 15.75
CA VAL A 25 -11.93 18.15 14.37
C VAL A 25 -13.29 18.19 13.67
N PHE A 26 -14.37 18.00 14.43
CA PHE A 26 -15.75 18.10 13.94
C PHE A 26 -16.10 19.50 13.42
N ALA A 27 -15.54 20.56 14.02
CA ALA A 27 -15.77 21.92 13.56
C ALA A 27 -15.17 22.16 12.17
N ILE A 28 -14.02 21.54 11.88
CA ILE A 28 -13.36 21.61 10.56
C ILE A 28 -14.16 20.82 9.53
N ALA A 29 -14.60 19.60 9.88
CA ALA A 29 -15.43 18.78 8.99
C ALA A 29 -16.78 19.46 8.66
N ASP A 30 -17.43 20.06 9.67
CA ASP A 30 -18.68 20.81 9.51
C ASP A 30 -18.51 22.03 8.60
N LYS A 31 -17.45 22.81 8.83
CA LYS A 31 -17.13 23.96 7.98
C LYS A 31 -16.87 23.52 6.54
N ALA A 32 -16.04 22.50 6.32
CA ALA A 32 -15.75 22.00 4.98
C ALA A 32 -17.03 21.57 4.24
N TYR A 33 -17.92 20.83 4.90
CA TYR A 33 -19.21 20.47 4.30
C TYR A 33 -20.07 21.69 3.96
N ARG A 34 -20.18 22.67 4.88
CA ARG A 34 -20.98 23.88 4.64
C ARG A 34 -20.41 24.75 3.52
N ASP A 35 -19.08 24.89 3.46
CA ASP A 35 -18.39 25.63 2.41
C ASP A 35 -18.58 24.94 1.05
N MET A 36 -18.43 23.61 0.99
CA MET A 36 -18.72 22.82 -0.23
C MET A 36 -20.12 23.12 -0.77
N ARG A 37 -21.14 23.15 0.11
CA ARG A 37 -22.52 23.42 -0.26
C ARG A 37 -22.77 24.88 -0.66
N ALA A 38 -22.16 25.83 0.04
CA ALA A 38 -22.36 27.25 -0.20
C ALA A 38 -21.63 27.72 -1.47
N LEU A 39 -20.39 27.26 -1.67
CA LEU A 39 -19.53 27.63 -2.78
C LEU A 39 -19.75 26.77 -4.03
N LYS A 40 -20.36 25.59 -3.88
CA LYS A 40 -20.50 24.56 -4.95
C LYS A 40 -19.15 24.09 -5.49
N GLU A 41 -18.14 24.05 -4.62
CA GLU A 41 -16.78 23.63 -4.94
C GLU A 41 -16.34 22.49 -4.04
N SER A 42 -15.60 21.52 -4.61
CA SER A 42 -14.98 20.43 -3.84
C SER A 42 -14.01 20.97 -2.79
N GLN A 43 -13.99 20.35 -1.62
CA GLN A 43 -13.15 20.78 -0.49
C GLN A 43 -12.08 19.73 -0.17
N SER A 44 -10.95 20.20 0.34
CA SER A 44 -9.82 19.36 0.75
C SER A 44 -9.46 19.66 2.20
N ILE A 45 -9.30 18.61 3.01
CA ILE A 45 -8.77 18.70 4.37
C ILE A 45 -7.41 18.03 4.38
N ILE A 46 -6.36 18.83 4.60
CA ILE A 46 -4.98 18.34 4.67
C ILE A 46 -4.62 18.06 6.13
N VAL A 47 -4.34 16.80 6.44
CA VAL A 47 -3.86 16.37 7.77
C VAL A 47 -2.37 16.06 7.68
N SER A 48 -1.54 16.97 8.19
CA SER A 48 -0.08 16.85 8.18
C SER A 48 0.48 16.62 9.58
N GLY A 49 1.72 16.13 9.65
CA GLY A 49 2.42 15.86 10.91
C GLY A 49 3.33 14.65 10.83
N GLU A 50 4.20 14.49 11.83
CA GLU A 50 5.11 13.35 11.92
C GLU A 50 4.36 12.01 12.09
N SER A 51 5.07 10.92 11.86
CA SER A 51 4.50 9.58 12.04
C SER A 51 4.17 9.35 13.51
N GLY A 52 2.93 8.93 13.81
CA GLY A 52 2.43 8.80 15.19
C GLY A 52 1.75 10.06 15.76
N ALA A 53 1.74 11.19 15.04
CA ALA A 53 1.10 12.43 15.49
C ALA A 53 -0.45 12.39 15.52
N GLY A 54 -1.09 11.24 15.29
CA GLY A 54 -2.55 11.12 15.29
C GLY A 54 -3.25 11.50 13.97
N LYS A 55 -2.52 11.52 12.84
CA LYS A 55 -3.09 11.82 11.51
C LYS A 55 -4.24 10.87 11.15
N THR A 56 -3.99 9.56 11.23
CA THR A 56 -4.98 8.51 10.92
C THR A 56 -6.23 8.62 11.79
N GLU A 57 -6.05 8.86 13.10
CA GLU A 57 -7.17 9.06 14.03
C GLU A 57 -7.98 10.32 13.70
N SER A 58 -7.31 11.43 13.36
CA SER A 58 -7.98 12.67 12.96
C SER A 58 -8.81 12.47 11.70
N THR A 59 -8.25 11.81 10.67
CA THR A 59 -8.96 11.46 9.44
C THR A 59 -10.16 10.55 9.73
N LYS A 60 -10.02 9.56 10.61
CA LYS A 60 -11.11 8.68 11.01
C LYS A 60 -12.28 9.45 11.64
N PHE A 61 -12.01 10.39 12.52
CA PHE A 61 -13.07 11.21 13.14
C PHE A 61 -13.73 12.20 12.15
N ILE A 62 -12.97 12.75 11.21
CA ILE A 62 -13.51 13.59 10.13
C ILE A 62 -14.48 12.79 9.26
N LEU A 63 -14.05 11.61 8.80
CA LEU A 63 -14.88 10.74 7.96
C LEU A 63 -16.15 10.33 8.69
N ARG A 64 -16.02 9.86 9.94
CA ARG A 64 -17.16 9.52 10.80
C ARG A 64 -18.15 10.66 10.98
N TYR A 65 -17.65 11.88 11.18
CA TYR A 65 -18.52 13.06 11.32
C TYR A 65 -19.32 13.31 10.04
N LEU A 66 -18.67 13.24 8.87
CA LEU A 66 -19.31 13.47 7.58
C LEU A 66 -20.35 12.40 7.27
N THR A 67 -20.02 11.13 7.51
CA THR A 67 -20.92 10.01 7.23
C THR A 67 -22.08 9.92 8.22
N GLU A 68 -21.87 10.15 9.52
CA GLU A 68 -22.97 10.18 10.50
C GLU A 68 -23.89 11.40 10.32
N SER A 69 -23.35 12.56 9.94
CA SER A 69 -24.16 13.80 9.80
C SER A 69 -24.89 13.90 8.47
N TRP A 70 -24.30 13.38 7.38
CA TRP A 70 -24.83 13.55 6.01
C TRP A 70 -24.88 12.26 5.18
N GLY A 71 -24.70 11.09 5.79
CA GLY A 71 -25.01 9.81 5.16
C GLY A 71 -26.51 9.65 4.91
N ASP A 72 -26.87 8.83 3.92
CA ASP A 72 -28.25 8.42 3.65
C ASP A 72 -28.67 7.16 4.41
N GLY A 73 -27.74 6.52 5.14
CA GLY A 73 -27.96 5.28 5.87
C GLY A 73 -28.18 4.04 4.99
N GLN A 74 -28.26 4.21 3.67
CA GLN A 74 -28.54 3.15 2.70
C GLN A 74 -27.26 2.40 2.31
N HIS A 75 -26.13 3.10 2.25
CA HIS A 75 -24.85 2.56 1.77
C HIS A 75 -23.94 1.98 2.88
N GLY A 76 -24.51 1.73 4.07
CA GLY A 76 -23.77 1.32 5.26
C GLY A 76 -22.81 2.41 5.77
N HIS A 77 -22.02 2.03 6.78
CA HIS A 77 -21.02 2.91 7.37
C HIS A 77 -19.75 2.91 6.50
N ILE A 78 -19.63 3.85 5.56
CA ILE A 78 -18.43 4.04 4.72
C ILE A 78 -17.17 4.16 5.61
N GLU A 79 -17.30 4.80 6.77
CA GLU A 79 -16.24 4.89 7.76
C GLU A 79 -15.80 3.52 8.29
N GLU A 80 -16.74 2.58 8.50
CA GLU A 80 -16.41 1.23 8.95
C GLU A 80 -15.60 0.50 7.88
N ARG A 81 -16.00 0.56 6.61
CA ARG A 81 -15.25 -0.05 5.51
C ARG A 81 -13.83 0.51 5.39
N ILE A 82 -13.66 1.83 5.56
CA ILE A 82 -12.34 2.47 5.53
C ILE A 82 -11.48 1.99 6.71
N VAL A 83 -12.07 1.85 7.90
CA VAL A 83 -11.38 1.36 9.10
C VAL A 83 -11.05 -0.13 8.99
N GLU A 84 -11.95 -0.93 8.43
CA GLU A 84 -11.78 -2.35 8.19
C GLU A 84 -10.66 -2.65 7.20
N ALA A 85 -10.41 -1.77 6.22
CA ALA A 85 -9.30 -1.89 5.27
C ALA A 85 -7.94 -1.47 5.85
N ASN A 86 -7.88 -0.80 7.01
CA ASN A 86 -6.62 -0.27 7.54
C ASN A 86 -5.57 -1.35 7.84
N PRO A 87 -5.87 -2.49 8.51
CA PRO A 87 -4.87 -3.52 8.75
C PRO A 87 -4.22 -4.03 7.44
N LEU A 88 -5.01 -4.17 6.38
CA LEU A 88 -4.51 -4.49 5.04
C LEU A 88 -3.59 -3.37 4.51
N LEU A 89 -4.07 -2.12 4.47
CA LEU A 89 -3.30 -1.00 3.93
C LEU A 89 -2.00 -0.74 4.70
N GLU A 90 -2.01 -0.88 6.02
CA GLU A 90 -0.82 -0.75 6.87
C GLU A 90 0.15 -1.90 6.62
N SER A 91 -0.32 -3.11 6.34
CA SER A 91 0.56 -4.24 5.97
C SER A 91 1.39 -3.92 4.73
N PHE A 92 0.75 -3.36 3.71
CA PHE A 92 1.38 -3.11 2.40
C PHE A 92 2.09 -1.76 2.31
N GLY A 93 1.72 -0.79 3.13
CA GLY A 93 2.17 0.59 2.99
C GLY A 93 2.93 1.16 4.19
N ASN A 94 2.94 0.47 5.34
CA ASN A 94 3.71 0.90 6.49
C ASN A 94 4.97 0.03 6.69
N ALA A 95 5.96 0.64 7.31
CA ALA A 95 7.21 -0.02 7.69
C ALA A 95 7.77 0.56 8.98
N LYS A 96 8.64 -0.23 9.65
CA LYS A 96 9.45 0.24 10.77
C LYS A 96 10.58 1.15 10.25
N THR A 97 10.68 2.33 10.84
CA THR A 97 11.83 3.24 10.74
C THR A 97 12.54 3.37 12.08
N LEU A 98 13.63 4.15 12.13
CA LEU A 98 14.35 4.42 13.38
C LEU A 98 13.50 5.14 14.43
N ARG A 99 12.47 5.88 14.02
CA ARG A 99 11.66 6.72 14.93
C ARG A 99 10.24 6.19 15.16
N ASN A 100 9.75 5.33 14.28
CA ASN A 100 8.38 4.84 14.35
C ASN A 100 8.27 3.41 13.83
N ILE A 101 7.67 2.53 14.61
CA ILE A 101 7.52 1.10 14.31
C ILE A 101 6.48 0.79 13.22
N ASN A 102 5.54 1.71 12.95
CA ASN A 102 4.43 1.55 12.00
C ASN A 102 4.24 2.83 11.17
N SER A 103 5.27 3.21 10.40
CA SER A 103 5.30 4.47 9.67
C SER A 103 4.78 4.33 8.24
N SER A 104 3.78 5.12 7.85
CA SER A 104 3.28 5.14 6.47
C SER A 104 4.32 5.66 5.49
N ARG A 105 4.59 4.88 4.44
CA ARG A 105 5.55 5.18 3.37
C ARG A 105 4.85 5.40 2.01
N PHE A 106 3.61 5.87 2.08
CA PHE A 106 2.78 6.31 0.96
C PHE A 106 1.87 7.45 1.44
N GLY A 107 1.43 8.30 0.52
CA GLY A 107 0.34 9.24 0.74
C GLY A 107 -1.00 8.55 0.52
N LYS A 108 -1.91 8.67 1.49
CA LYS A 108 -3.30 8.21 1.38
C LYS A 108 -4.20 9.41 1.11
N TYR A 109 -4.93 9.39 0.01
CA TYR A 109 -5.96 10.37 -0.31
C TYR A 109 -7.31 9.66 -0.25
N VAL A 110 -8.24 10.22 0.51
CA VAL A 110 -9.58 9.66 0.70
C VAL A 110 -10.60 10.68 0.24
N GLU A 111 -11.33 10.33 -0.81
CA GLU A 111 -12.41 11.12 -1.37
C GLU A 111 -13.74 10.66 -0.75
N VAL A 112 -14.57 11.63 -0.38
CA VAL A 112 -15.96 11.40 0.05
C VAL A 112 -16.86 12.06 -0.97
N HIS A 113 -17.69 11.27 -1.64
CA HIS A 113 -18.53 11.73 -2.73
C HIS A 113 -19.90 12.14 -2.20
N PHE A 114 -20.33 13.34 -2.59
CA PHE A 114 -21.65 13.87 -2.28
C PHE A 114 -22.50 13.99 -3.54
N ASN A 115 -23.79 13.68 -3.46
CA ASN A 115 -24.73 13.90 -4.55
C ASN A 115 -25.25 15.35 -4.58
N GLU A 116 -26.16 15.65 -5.52
CA GLU A 116 -26.81 16.96 -5.66
C GLU A 116 -27.64 17.38 -4.42
N LYS A 117 -28.07 16.42 -3.59
CA LYS A 117 -28.81 16.65 -2.34
C LYS A 117 -27.88 16.66 -1.12
N PRO A 118 -26.70 17.28 -1.27
CA PRO A 118 -25.42 16.98 -0.59
C PRO A 118 -25.46 15.88 0.49
N LYS A 119 -25.79 14.66 0.08
CA LYS A 119 -25.68 13.44 0.89
C LYS A 119 -24.46 12.65 0.48
N VAL A 120 -23.80 12.02 1.45
CA VAL A 120 -22.69 11.10 1.19
C VAL A 120 -23.25 9.88 0.46
N VAL A 121 -22.70 9.58 -0.73
CA VAL A 121 -23.11 8.44 -1.58
C VAL A 121 -21.99 7.42 -1.80
N GLY A 122 -20.76 7.74 -1.39
CA GLY A 122 -19.64 6.84 -1.55
C GLY A 122 -18.31 7.51 -1.21
N GLY A 123 -17.23 6.81 -1.53
CA GLY A 123 -15.88 7.35 -1.42
C GLY A 123 -14.88 6.55 -2.25
N PHE A 124 -13.70 7.13 -2.43
CA PHE A 124 -12.61 6.52 -3.17
C PHE A 124 -11.30 6.71 -2.39
N ILE A 125 -10.43 5.70 -2.39
CA ILE A 125 -9.10 5.80 -1.77
C ILE A 125 -8.08 5.69 -2.87
N SER A 126 -7.22 6.69 -2.98
CA SER A 126 -6.05 6.65 -3.86
C SER A 126 -4.76 6.75 -3.05
N HIS A 127 -3.72 6.15 -3.64
CA HIS A 127 -2.41 6.02 -3.04
C HIS A 127 -1.37 6.67 -3.95
N TYR A 128 -0.47 7.45 -3.36
CA TYR A 128 0.58 8.16 -4.09
C TYR A 128 1.94 8.00 -3.39
N LEU A 129 3.01 8.14 -4.16
CA LEU A 129 4.38 8.24 -3.65
C LEU A 129 4.81 7.06 -2.75
N LEU A 130 4.48 5.83 -3.15
CA LEU A 130 5.01 4.63 -2.49
C LEU A 130 6.54 4.64 -2.57
N GLU A 131 7.22 4.49 -1.43
CA GLU A 131 8.68 4.38 -1.36
C GLU A 131 9.14 3.03 -1.92
N LYS A 132 9.27 2.93 -3.25
CA LYS A 132 9.62 1.69 -3.95
C LYS A 132 11.00 1.14 -3.58
N SER A 133 11.97 2.03 -3.32
CA SER A 133 13.34 1.65 -2.95
C SER A 133 13.40 0.77 -1.71
N ARG A 134 12.47 0.96 -0.76
CA ARG A 134 12.39 0.20 0.49
C ARG A 134 12.18 -1.30 0.29
N ILE A 135 11.61 -1.71 -0.85
CA ILE A 135 11.42 -3.13 -1.17
C ILE A 135 12.77 -3.83 -1.28
N CYS A 136 13.71 -3.23 -2.01
CA CYS A 136 14.98 -3.88 -2.35
C CYS A 136 16.13 -3.50 -1.42
N LYS A 137 16.01 -2.40 -0.66
CA LYS A 137 17.07 -1.88 0.22
C LYS A 137 16.52 -1.22 1.47
N GLN A 138 17.10 -1.53 2.62
CA GLN A 138 16.78 -0.90 3.90
C GLN A 138 18.01 -0.33 4.58
N SER A 139 17.83 0.76 5.33
CA SER A 139 18.87 1.28 6.21
C SER A 139 19.02 0.43 7.47
N PRO A 140 20.20 0.39 8.11
CA PRO A 140 20.39 -0.30 9.38
C PRO A 140 19.36 0.13 10.42
N GLY A 141 18.72 -0.85 11.08
CA GLY A 141 17.68 -0.62 12.08
C GLY A 141 16.26 -0.46 11.52
N GLU A 142 16.07 -0.31 10.22
CA GLU A 142 14.74 -0.22 9.58
C GLU A 142 14.26 -1.58 9.03
N ARG A 143 12.97 -1.70 8.70
CA ARG A 143 12.39 -2.86 7.99
C ARG A 143 11.91 -2.49 6.58
N SER A 144 11.71 -3.52 5.77
CA SER A 144 10.82 -3.44 4.60
C SER A 144 9.34 -3.33 5.05
N TYR A 145 8.40 -3.38 4.11
CA TYR A 145 6.96 -3.33 4.43
C TYR A 145 6.52 -4.51 5.30
N HIS A 146 5.56 -4.27 6.20
CA HIS A 146 5.15 -5.25 7.20
C HIS A 146 4.60 -6.56 6.60
N VAL A 147 3.96 -6.51 5.44
CA VAL A 147 3.38 -7.67 4.76
C VAL A 147 4.38 -8.82 4.61
N PHE A 148 5.65 -8.52 4.32
CA PHE A 148 6.68 -9.54 4.16
C PHE A 148 6.95 -10.30 5.46
N TYR A 149 7.11 -9.59 6.56
CA TYR A 149 7.40 -10.17 7.88
C TYR A 149 6.17 -10.88 8.48
N ARG A 150 4.98 -10.32 8.25
CA ARG A 150 3.68 -10.93 8.59
C ARG A 150 3.48 -12.25 7.85
N LEU A 151 3.81 -12.31 6.57
CA LEU A 151 3.73 -13.53 5.77
C LEU A 151 4.75 -14.60 6.24
N CYS A 152 6.00 -14.21 6.50
CA CYS A 152 7.02 -15.12 7.06
C CYS A 152 6.64 -15.68 8.43
N SER A 153 6.02 -14.87 9.29
CA SER A 153 5.73 -15.25 10.68
C SER A 153 4.36 -15.92 10.82
N GLY A 154 3.30 -15.28 10.33
CA GLY A 154 1.91 -15.62 10.63
C GLY A 154 1.20 -16.55 9.66
N ALA A 155 1.70 -16.74 8.44
CA ALA A 155 1.02 -17.59 7.45
C ALA A 155 0.93 -19.08 7.89
N PRO A 156 -0.13 -19.80 7.53
CA PRO A 156 -0.22 -21.25 7.78
C PRO A 156 0.92 -22.03 7.10
N SER A 157 1.37 -23.12 7.72
CA SER A 157 2.49 -23.93 7.20
C SER A 157 2.26 -24.41 5.76
N ALA A 158 1.05 -24.85 5.43
CA ALA A 158 0.70 -25.27 4.06
C ALA A 158 0.87 -24.13 3.04
N GLN A 159 0.46 -22.91 3.42
CA GLN A 159 0.63 -21.72 2.57
C GLN A 159 2.11 -21.35 2.42
N LYS A 160 2.89 -21.38 3.51
CA LYS A 160 4.34 -21.15 3.46
C LYS A 160 5.04 -22.14 2.55
N THR A 161 4.72 -23.43 2.65
CA THR A 161 5.27 -24.47 1.77
C THR A 161 4.90 -24.22 0.31
N ALA A 162 3.65 -23.87 0.01
CA ALA A 162 3.21 -23.58 -1.36
C ALA A 162 3.94 -22.36 -1.96
N LEU A 163 4.19 -21.34 -1.13
CA LEU A 163 4.88 -20.10 -1.51
C LEU A 163 6.41 -20.17 -1.44
N GLY A 164 6.98 -21.28 -0.97
CA GLY A 164 8.42 -21.43 -0.73
C GLY A 164 8.96 -20.47 0.34
N ILE A 165 8.14 -20.11 1.33
CA ILE A 165 8.51 -19.16 2.38
C ILE A 165 9.17 -19.90 3.54
N THR A 166 10.38 -19.48 3.89
CA THR A 166 11.13 -19.94 5.05
C THR A 166 11.18 -18.84 6.11
N ARG A 167 12.36 -18.44 6.60
CA ARG A 167 12.52 -17.35 7.57
C ARG A 167 12.84 -16.04 6.84
N ALA A 168 12.56 -14.91 7.49
CA ALA A 168 12.82 -13.61 6.89
C ALA A 168 14.31 -13.35 6.60
N GLU A 169 15.22 -13.95 7.37
CA GLU A 169 16.68 -13.88 7.18
C GLU A 169 17.14 -14.48 5.85
N ASP A 170 16.37 -15.44 5.32
CA ASP A 170 16.73 -16.20 4.11
C ASP A 170 16.42 -15.41 2.83
N PHE A 171 15.80 -14.23 2.93
CA PHE A 171 15.45 -13.36 1.82
C PHE A 171 16.29 -12.08 1.83
N HIS A 172 17.09 -11.88 0.79
CA HIS A 172 17.99 -10.74 0.65
C HIS A 172 17.27 -9.39 0.77
N PHE A 173 16.04 -9.28 0.27
CA PHE A 173 15.23 -8.06 0.38
C PHE A 173 14.70 -7.77 1.79
N LEU A 174 14.86 -8.69 2.75
CA LEU A 174 14.36 -8.55 4.12
C LEU A 174 15.48 -8.54 5.17
N ASN A 175 16.68 -8.98 4.82
CA ASN A 175 17.78 -9.22 5.75
C ASN A 175 18.84 -8.11 5.83
N GLN A 176 18.66 -7.00 5.11
CA GLN A 176 19.59 -5.86 5.13
C GLN A 176 19.38 -4.93 6.33
N GLY A 177 18.20 -5.00 6.95
CA GLY A 177 17.80 -4.16 8.08
C GLY A 177 17.49 -4.96 9.35
N SER A 178 16.60 -4.44 10.17
CA SER A 178 16.07 -5.11 11.36
C SER A 178 15.10 -6.22 10.95
N ILE A 179 15.29 -7.44 11.46
CA ILE A 179 14.40 -8.57 11.11
C ILE A 179 13.35 -8.82 12.16
N GLN A 180 13.56 -8.41 13.42
CA GLN A 180 12.62 -8.54 14.53
C GLN A 180 12.51 -7.23 15.31
N ASP A 181 11.32 -6.96 15.87
CA ASP A 181 11.08 -5.86 16.81
C ASP A 181 10.17 -6.35 17.93
N ARG A 182 10.51 -6.04 19.19
CA ARG A 182 9.76 -6.50 20.36
C ARG A 182 8.36 -5.90 20.46
N ASN A 183 8.12 -4.77 19.80
CA ASN A 183 6.84 -4.08 19.80
C ASN A 183 5.95 -4.47 18.62
N LEU A 184 6.40 -5.38 17.75
CA LEU A 184 5.63 -5.87 16.60
C LEU A 184 5.28 -7.35 16.80
N ASN A 185 4.01 -7.69 16.62
CA ASN A 185 3.55 -9.07 16.64
C ASN A 185 3.13 -9.49 15.23
N ASP A 186 4.12 -9.81 14.40
CA ASP A 186 3.92 -10.14 12.98
C ASP A 186 2.95 -11.33 12.78
N THR A 187 2.88 -12.26 13.73
CA THR A 187 1.95 -13.41 13.72
C THR A 187 0.50 -13.00 13.95
N GLN A 188 0.25 -12.16 14.96
CA GLN A 188 -1.09 -11.64 15.24
C GLN A 188 -1.54 -10.68 14.15
N ASP A 189 -0.66 -9.80 13.70
CA ASP A 189 -0.97 -8.82 12.67
C ASP A 189 -1.27 -9.47 11.32
N TYR A 190 -0.67 -10.62 11.00
CA TYR A 190 -1.06 -11.40 9.83
C TYR A 190 -2.53 -11.83 9.90
N LYS A 191 -3.00 -12.29 11.07
CA LYS A 191 -4.41 -12.68 11.25
C LYS A 191 -5.34 -11.49 11.05
N LEU A 192 -5.02 -10.35 11.67
CA LEU A 192 -5.78 -9.11 11.51
C LEU A 192 -5.80 -8.62 10.05
N MET A 193 -4.69 -8.74 9.34
CA MET A 193 -4.61 -8.45 7.91
C MET A 193 -5.48 -9.40 7.09
N SER A 194 -5.42 -10.72 7.35
CA SER A 194 -6.24 -11.70 6.63
C SER A 194 -7.73 -11.48 6.87
N GLU A 195 -8.14 -11.26 8.11
CA GLU A 195 -9.52 -10.94 8.49
C GLU A 195 -9.99 -9.62 7.85
N SER A 196 -9.11 -8.63 7.77
CA SER A 196 -9.36 -7.37 7.05
C SER A 196 -9.62 -7.60 5.56
N MET A 197 -8.85 -8.49 4.91
CA MET A 197 -9.11 -8.88 3.51
C MET A 197 -10.49 -9.54 3.36
N ASP A 198 -10.88 -10.41 4.30
CA ASP A 198 -12.20 -11.05 4.27
C ASP A 198 -13.34 -10.04 4.40
N LYS A 199 -13.23 -9.07 5.31
CA LYS A 199 -14.23 -8.00 5.51
C LYS A 199 -14.36 -7.07 4.31
N VAL A 200 -13.24 -6.76 3.66
CA VAL A 200 -13.23 -5.94 2.43
C VAL A 200 -13.83 -6.71 1.25
N GLY A 201 -13.93 -8.04 1.33
CA GLY A 201 -14.60 -8.88 0.34
C GLY A 201 -13.67 -9.61 -0.63
N PHE A 202 -12.38 -9.79 -0.28
CA PHE A 202 -11.48 -10.60 -1.09
C PHE A 202 -11.85 -12.08 -1.01
N SER A 203 -11.96 -12.72 -2.16
CA SER A 203 -12.08 -14.18 -2.24
C SER A 203 -10.78 -14.87 -1.82
N SER A 204 -10.86 -16.14 -1.41
CA SER A 204 -9.68 -16.95 -1.10
C SER A 204 -8.68 -16.99 -2.26
N GLN A 205 -9.17 -17.09 -3.49
CA GLN A 205 -8.32 -17.12 -4.68
C GLN A 205 -7.58 -15.79 -4.91
N GLU A 206 -8.22 -14.66 -4.67
CA GLU A 206 -7.57 -13.34 -4.77
C GLU A 206 -6.51 -13.17 -3.69
N LYS A 207 -6.79 -13.57 -2.45
CA LYS A 207 -5.80 -13.58 -1.36
C LYS A 207 -4.58 -14.41 -1.73
N ASP A 208 -4.80 -15.63 -2.23
CA ASP A 208 -3.71 -16.51 -2.65
C ASP A 208 -2.89 -15.91 -3.79
N ASN A 209 -3.53 -15.28 -4.78
CA ASN A 209 -2.84 -14.59 -5.87
C ASN A 209 -1.99 -13.41 -5.36
N ILE A 210 -2.52 -12.62 -4.42
CA ILE A 210 -1.79 -11.51 -3.79
C ILE A 210 -0.55 -12.04 -3.06
N PHE A 211 -0.70 -13.05 -2.21
CA PHE A 211 0.43 -13.61 -1.48
C PHE A 211 1.44 -14.31 -2.39
N ARG A 212 1.00 -14.87 -3.53
CA ARG A 212 1.88 -15.42 -4.56
C ARG A 212 2.78 -14.35 -5.18
N ILE A 213 2.24 -13.18 -5.47
CA ILE A 213 3.02 -12.04 -5.98
C ILE A 213 3.98 -11.51 -4.90
N VAL A 214 3.52 -11.38 -3.65
CA VAL A 214 4.39 -10.96 -2.52
C VAL A 214 5.57 -11.92 -2.35
N ALA A 215 5.32 -13.23 -2.36
CA ALA A 215 6.37 -14.24 -2.28
C ALA A 215 7.32 -14.19 -3.49
N ALA A 216 6.81 -13.98 -4.70
CA ALA A 216 7.64 -13.85 -5.89
C ALA A 216 8.63 -12.66 -5.77
N VAL A 217 8.18 -11.53 -5.24
CA VAL A 217 9.05 -10.36 -4.96
C VAL A 217 10.16 -10.71 -3.97
N MET A 218 9.85 -11.49 -2.92
CA MET A 218 10.86 -11.92 -1.95
C MET A 218 11.92 -12.83 -2.61
N HIS A 219 11.49 -13.83 -3.39
CA HIS A 219 12.38 -14.77 -4.08
C HIS A 219 13.21 -14.10 -5.17
N LEU A 220 12.67 -13.09 -5.87
CA LEU A 220 13.42 -12.27 -6.83
C LEU A 220 14.68 -11.65 -6.20
N GLY A 221 14.60 -11.23 -4.93
CA GLY A 221 15.75 -10.66 -4.23
C GLY A 221 16.91 -11.63 -4.03
N ASN A 222 16.66 -12.94 -4.09
CA ASN A 222 17.69 -13.97 -3.93
C ASN A 222 18.38 -14.37 -5.23
N ILE A 223 18.01 -13.78 -6.37
CA ILE A 223 18.65 -14.06 -7.66
C ILE A 223 19.90 -13.19 -7.80
N ALA A 224 21.06 -13.84 -7.88
CA ALA A 224 22.34 -13.20 -8.12
C ALA A 224 22.83 -13.45 -9.56
N PHE A 225 23.65 -12.53 -10.06
CA PHE A 225 24.24 -12.56 -11.38
C PHE A 225 25.76 -12.58 -11.31
N GLU A 226 26.38 -13.22 -12.29
CA GLU A 226 27.83 -13.25 -12.51
C GLU A 226 28.14 -12.96 -13.98
N GLU A 227 29.40 -12.61 -14.27
CA GLU A 227 29.85 -12.36 -15.63
C GLU A 227 29.81 -13.65 -16.47
N GLU A 228 29.33 -13.55 -17.71
CA GLU A 228 29.41 -14.67 -18.66
C GLU A 228 30.76 -14.62 -19.38
N LEU A 229 31.72 -15.39 -18.88
CA LEU A 229 33.08 -15.43 -19.42
C LEU A 229 33.19 -16.22 -20.74
N ASP A 230 32.22 -17.11 -21.01
CA ASP A 230 32.27 -18.00 -22.18
C ASP A 230 31.66 -17.37 -23.44
N ASP A 231 30.89 -16.29 -23.31
CA ASP A 231 30.29 -15.58 -24.44
C ASP A 231 31.15 -14.40 -24.89
N LYS A 232 31.69 -14.50 -26.12
CA LYS A 232 32.48 -13.42 -26.76
C LYS A 232 31.72 -12.10 -26.93
N LYS A 233 30.39 -12.11 -26.78
CA LYS A 233 29.53 -10.91 -26.84
C LYS A 233 29.44 -10.17 -25.50
N GLY A 234 30.00 -10.74 -24.43
CA GLY A 234 29.88 -10.24 -23.07
C GLY A 234 28.47 -10.36 -22.51
N GLY A 235 28.30 -10.05 -21.22
CA GLY A 235 26.99 -10.06 -20.56
C GLY A 235 27.04 -10.62 -19.14
N SER A 236 25.88 -11.01 -18.64
CA SER A 236 25.75 -11.63 -17.32
C SER A 236 24.85 -12.86 -17.39
N LYS A 237 25.13 -13.82 -16.51
CA LYS A 237 24.30 -15.01 -16.31
C LYS A 237 23.81 -15.09 -14.87
N VAL A 238 22.71 -15.80 -14.65
CA VAL A 238 22.28 -16.13 -13.29
C VAL A 238 23.24 -17.16 -12.71
N THR A 239 23.66 -16.96 -11.47
CA THR A 239 24.57 -17.88 -10.77
C THR A 239 23.91 -19.23 -10.55
N SER A 240 24.71 -20.31 -10.56
CA SER A 240 24.21 -21.68 -10.30
C SER A 240 23.47 -21.82 -8.96
N LYS A 241 23.88 -21.06 -7.94
CA LYS A 241 23.22 -21.02 -6.62
C LYS A 241 21.81 -20.43 -6.67
N SER A 242 21.50 -19.62 -7.68
CA SER A 242 20.23 -18.90 -7.81
C SER A 242 19.18 -19.65 -8.62
N GLU A 243 19.50 -20.80 -9.21
CA GLU A 243 18.58 -21.61 -10.02
C GLU A 243 17.30 -22.01 -9.24
N GLY A 244 17.45 -22.34 -7.96
CA GLY A 244 16.31 -22.62 -7.08
C GLY A 244 15.36 -21.42 -6.96
N ALA A 245 15.91 -20.21 -6.78
CA ALA A 245 15.13 -18.99 -6.68
C ALA A 245 14.44 -18.65 -8.01
N VAL A 246 15.13 -18.78 -9.16
CA VAL A 246 14.54 -18.59 -10.49
C VAL A 246 13.35 -19.53 -10.71
N ASN A 247 13.51 -20.81 -10.41
CA ASN A 247 12.44 -21.80 -10.57
C ASN A 247 11.25 -21.50 -9.66
N MET A 248 11.50 -21.06 -8.43
CA MET A 248 10.44 -20.64 -7.51
C MET A 248 9.70 -19.41 -8.03
N VAL A 249 10.41 -18.38 -8.47
CA VAL A 249 9.79 -17.17 -9.06
C VAL A 249 8.97 -17.54 -10.29
N ALA A 250 9.51 -18.37 -11.18
CA ALA A 250 8.81 -18.82 -12.38
C ALA A 250 7.51 -19.57 -12.05
N LYS A 251 7.54 -20.46 -11.04
CA LYS A 251 6.35 -21.17 -10.54
C LYS A 251 5.32 -20.21 -9.97
N LEU A 252 5.74 -19.24 -9.15
CA LEU A 252 4.83 -18.27 -8.51
C LEU A 252 4.21 -17.30 -9.53
N LEU A 253 4.99 -16.86 -10.52
CA LEU A 253 4.50 -15.99 -11.59
C LEU A 253 3.79 -16.76 -12.72
N GLN A 254 3.81 -18.09 -12.68
CA GLN A 254 3.25 -18.98 -13.70
C GLN A 254 3.84 -18.72 -15.10
N VAL A 255 5.16 -18.56 -15.16
CA VAL A 255 5.92 -18.33 -16.40
C VAL A 255 6.96 -19.43 -16.61
N ASN A 256 7.46 -19.55 -17.84
CA ASN A 256 8.55 -20.48 -18.14
C ASN A 256 9.88 -19.98 -17.54
N ALA A 257 10.58 -20.84 -16.79
CA ALA A 257 11.81 -20.49 -16.09
C ALA A 257 12.96 -20.09 -17.03
N ALA A 258 13.12 -20.78 -18.16
CA ALA A 258 14.16 -20.44 -19.14
C ALA A 258 13.89 -19.08 -19.80
N ALA A 259 12.62 -18.80 -20.13
CA ALA A 259 12.21 -17.49 -20.64
C ALA A 259 12.42 -16.38 -19.61
N LEU A 260 12.10 -16.62 -18.34
CA LEU A 260 12.35 -15.68 -17.24
C LEU A 260 13.85 -15.38 -17.09
N LYS A 261 14.68 -16.43 -17.06
CA LYS A 261 16.15 -16.30 -16.97
C LYS A 261 16.70 -15.47 -18.14
N MET A 262 16.26 -15.79 -19.37
CA MET A 262 16.64 -15.04 -20.57
C MET A 262 16.20 -13.57 -20.48
N ALA A 263 15.00 -13.29 -19.99
CA ALA A 263 14.49 -11.93 -19.86
C ALA A 263 15.27 -11.09 -18.83
N MET A 264 15.86 -11.72 -17.81
CA MET A 264 16.68 -11.02 -16.80
C MET A 264 18.10 -10.72 -17.29
N THR A 265 18.61 -11.47 -18.27
CA THR A 265 19.99 -11.34 -18.76
C THR A 265 20.11 -10.70 -20.14
N THR A 266 19.00 -10.49 -20.85
CA THR A 266 19.00 -9.95 -22.21
C THR A 266 18.11 -8.72 -22.35
N ARG A 267 18.55 -7.77 -23.19
CA ARG A 267 17.75 -6.61 -23.58
C ARG A 267 17.34 -6.74 -25.04
N ARG A 268 16.04 -6.81 -25.31
CA ARG A 268 15.54 -6.80 -26.70
C ARG A 268 15.56 -5.37 -27.23
N MET A 269 16.29 -5.16 -28.33
CA MET A 269 16.30 -3.89 -29.05
C MET A 269 15.39 -4.03 -30.28
N SER A 270 14.38 -3.17 -30.38
CA SER A 270 13.64 -2.97 -31.62
C SER A 270 14.25 -1.78 -32.35
N GLN A 271 14.65 -1.96 -33.62
CA GLN A 271 14.99 -0.81 -34.47
C GLN A 271 13.72 0.00 -34.69
N VAL A 272 13.65 1.20 -34.10
CA VAL A 272 12.70 2.21 -34.54
C VAL A 272 13.10 2.53 -35.97
N LYS A 273 12.30 2.10 -36.95
CA LYS A 273 12.44 2.62 -38.31
C LYS A 273 12.30 4.13 -38.21
N GLN A 274 13.40 4.87 -38.33
CA GLN A 274 13.34 6.27 -38.70
C GLN A 274 12.52 6.31 -39.99
N LEU A 275 11.30 6.84 -39.91
CA LEU A 275 10.62 7.34 -41.10
C LEU A 275 11.61 8.32 -41.74
N GLY A 276 12.06 7.96 -42.94
CA GLY A 276 13.10 8.67 -43.65
C GLY A 276 12.82 10.16 -43.67
N ALA A 277 13.89 10.93 -43.54
CA ALA A 277 13.91 12.34 -43.85
C ALA A 277 13.08 12.59 -45.12
N LEU A 278 11.97 13.31 -44.97
CA LEU A 278 11.29 13.94 -46.08
C LEU A 278 12.36 14.80 -46.77
N GLY A 279 12.77 14.34 -47.94
CA GLY A 279 13.70 15.07 -48.78
C GLY A 279 13.17 16.48 -49.00
N THR A 280 14.08 17.44 -48.89
CA THR A 280 13.95 18.76 -49.46
C THR A 280 13.63 18.60 -50.95
N GLY A 281 12.35 18.68 -51.28
CA GLY A 281 11.85 18.74 -52.65
C GLY A 281 11.17 20.09 -52.83
N ASP A 282 11.93 21.05 -53.36
CA ASP A 282 11.41 22.27 -53.94
C ASP A 282 10.26 21.94 -54.90
N ILE A 283 9.09 22.55 -54.69
CA ILE A 283 8.12 22.77 -55.75
C ILE A 283 7.67 24.23 -55.66
N LYS A 284 7.88 24.90 -56.79
CA LYS A 284 7.65 26.31 -57.14
C LYS A 284 6.28 26.84 -56.75
#